data_AF-A0A350VX52-F1
#
_entry.id   AF-A0A350VX52-F1
#
_cell.length_a   1.000
_cell.length_b   1.000
_cell.length_c   1.000
_cell.angle_alpha   90.00
_cell.angle_beta   90.00
_cell.angle_gamma   90.00
#
_symmetry.space_group_name_H-M   'P 1'
#
loop_
_entity.id
_entity.type
_entity.pdbx_description
1 polymer ?
#
loop_
_entity_poly.entity_id
_entity_poly.type
_entity_poly.pdbx_seq_one_letter_code
_entity_poly.pdbx_strand_id
1 'polypeptide(L)'
;MNSKRYVKYVGIVTGIIIVLLAGIFMTHKLVNKNADIQDNSEETNNGYQGYIILTDSDVFFAAENDSKMLSEKELVKLNLENCAFVSDDFSTGDRVRINFVTIADLSPRIADVDSIEKIEAGDVSNIDEEVIEWLKEKGYKIY
;
A
#
# COMPACT_ATOMS: atom_id res chain seq x y z
N MET A 1 45.71 9.91 -54.76
CA MET A 1 46.25 10.50 -53.51
C MET A 1 45.29 11.59 -53.01
N ASN A 2 44.43 11.30 -52.03
CA ASN A 2 43.87 12.29 -51.08
C ASN A 2 43.07 11.61 -49.95
N SER A 3 43.60 10.49 -49.44
CA SER A 3 43.04 9.69 -48.34
C SER A 3 43.18 10.35 -46.95
N LYS A 4 43.62 11.60 -46.87
CA LYS A 4 43.91 12.31 -45.60
C LYS A 4 42.78 13.23 -45.13
N ARG A 5 41.71 13.44 -45.92
CA ARG A 5 40.60 14.34 -45.54
C ARG A 5 39.38 13.65 -44.94
N TYR A 6 39.16 12.36 -45.23
CA TYR A 6 38.02 11.61 -44.68
C TYR A 6 38.18 11.23 -43.20
N VAL A 7 39.42 11.04 -42.74
CA VAL A 7 39.69 10.65 -41.34
C VAL A 7 39.44 11.81 -40.37
N LYS A 8 39.55 13.07 -40.83
CA LYS A 8 39.32 14.25 -39.98
C LYS A 8 37.84 14.51 -39.68
N TYR A 9 36.93 14.17 -40.60
CA TYR A 9 35.50 14.39 -40.39
C TYR A 9 34.88 13.36 -39.46
N VAL A 10 35.31 12.09 -39.53
CA VAL A 10 34.78 11.05 -38.65
C VAL A 10 35.16 11.32 -37.19
N GLY A 11 36.41 11.73 -36.90
CA GLY A 11 36.84 12.02 -35.53
C GLY A 11 36.14 13.23 -34.87
N ILE A 12 35.76 14.25 -35.64
CA ILE A 12 35.06 15.42 -35.10
C ILE A 12 33.59 15.10 -34.80
N VAL A 13 32.94 14.29 -35.64
CA VAL A 13 31.53 13.91 -35.45
C VAL A 13 31.37 12.96 -34.25
N THR A 14 32.31 12.04 -34.02
CA THR A 14 32.26 11.17 -32.82
C THR A 14 32.57 11.93 -31.52
N GLY A 15 33.39 12.97 -31.56
CA GLY A 15 33.72 13.79 -30.39
C GLY A 15 32.55 14.65 -29.89
N ILE A 16 31.74 15.21 -30.81
CA ILE A 16 30.58 16.05 -30.46
C ILE A 16 29.48 15.23 -29.76
N ILE A 17 29.28 13.97 -30.16
CA ILE A 17 28.27 13.08 -29.56
C ILE A 17 28.62 12.74 -28.10
N ILE A 18 29.90 12.55 -27.78
CA ILE A 18 30.34 12.20 -26.42
C ILE A 18 30.18 13.39 -25.46
N VAL A 19 30.42 14.62 -25.92
CA VAL A 19 30.26 15.82 -25.09
C VAL A 19 28.78 16.11 -24.79
N LEU A 20 27.88 15.83 -25.74
CA LEU A 20 26.43 15.93 -25.52
C LEU A 20 25.92 14.88 -24.51
N LEU A 21 26.42 13.64 -24.57
CA LEU A 21 26.06 12.59 -23.60
C LEU A 21 26.58 12.89 -22.18
N ALA A 22 27.77 13.48 -22.04
CA ALA A 22 28.29 13.89 -20.74
C ALA A 22 27.57 15.12 -20.14
N GLY A 23 27.08 16.05 -20.99
CA GLY A 23 26.31 17.22 -20.55
C GLY A 23 24.93 16.89 -19.99
N ILE A 24 24.29 15.84 -20.51
CA ILE A 24 23.03 15.31 -19.95
C ILE A 24 23.31 14.60 -18.61
N PHE A 25 24.47 13.93 -18.47
CA PHE A 25 24.83 13.25 -17.23
C PHE A 25 25.15 14.23 -16.08
N MET A 26 25.65 15.44 -16.38
CA MET A 26 26.01 16.44 -15.36
C MET A 26 24.90 17.40 -14.95
N THR A 27 23.74 17.38 -15.60
CA THR A 27 22.56 18.16 -15.17
C THR A 27 21.57 17.35 -14.32
N HIS A 28 21.72 16.03 -14.24
CA HIS A 28 21.02 15.20 -13.24
C HIS A 28 21.68 15.22 -11.84
N LYS A 29 22.58 16.18 -11.58
CA LYS A 29 23.20 16.35 -10.27
C LYS A 29 22.99 17.76 -9.71
N LEU A 30 21.76 18.28 -9.82
CA LEU A 30 21.33 19.50 -9.14
C LEU A 30 19.81 19.60 -9.02
N VAL A 31 19.20 18.62 -8.33
CA VAL A 31 18.03 18.88 -7.47
C VAL A 31 18.28 18.12 -6.18
N ASN A 32 18.96 18.77 -5.25
CA ASN A 32 18.87 18.39 -3.83
C ASN A 32 18.55 19.66 -3.05
N LYS A 33 17.61 19.51 -2.11
CA LYS A 33 17.00 20.47 -1.19
C LYS A 33 15.79 21.22 -1.72
N ASN A 34 14.76 20.47 -2.07
CA ASN A 34 13.41 20.77 -1.60
C ASN A 34 12.69 19.44 -1.36
N ALA A 35 12.00 19.39 -0.22
CA ALA A 35 11.23 18.27 0.32
C ALA A 35 12.08 17.07 0.76
N ASP A 36 12.33 17.05 2.06
CA ASP A 36 12.43 15.84 2.87
C ASP A 36 11.14 15.03 2.68
N ILE A 37 11.00 14.37 1.53
CA ILE A 37 10.15 13.20 1.41
C ILE A 37 11.15 12.08 1.58
N GLN A 38 11.21 11.56 2.81
CA GLN A 38 11.75 10.23 3.06
C GLN A 38 11.11 9.31 2.02
N ASP A 39 11.92 8.96 1.03
CA ASP A 39 11.75 7.74 0.26
C ASP A 39 11.93 6.59 1.26
N ASN A 40 10.88 6.33 2.04
CA ASN A 40 10.73 5.10 2.80
C ASN A 40 10.38 3.99 1.80
N SER A 41 11.26 3.73 0.82
CA SER A 41 11.25 2.48 0.05
C SER A 41 11.89 1.35 0.87
N GLU A 42 11.76 1.38 2.19
CA GLU A 42 11.58 0.13 2.91
C GLU A 42 10.15 -0.32 2.59
N GLU A 43 9.98 -1.14 1.53
CA GLU A 43 8.91 -2.15 1.50
C GLU A 43 9.11 -3.07 2.70
N THR A 44 8.83 -2.53 3.87
CA THR A 44 8.55 -3.30 5.05
C THR A 44 7.09 -3.66 4.90
N ASN A 45 6.80 -4.95 4.80
CA ASN A 45 5.45 -5.52 4.90
C ASN A 45 4.87 -5.23 6.31
N ASN A 46 4.66 -3.96 6.63
CA ASN A 46 4.32 -3.40 7.95
C ASN A 46 2.83 -3.09 8.09
N GLY A 47 2.00 -3.57 7.17
CA GLY A 47 0.55 -3.46 7.29
C GLY A 47 0.03 -4.17 8.54
N TYR A 48 -1.13 -3.73 9.02
CA TYR A 48 -1.79 -4.27 10.19
C TYR A 48 -2.40 -5.62 9.87
N GLN A 49 -2.14 -6.61 10.74
CA GLN A 49 -2.67 -7.96 10.58
C GLN A 49 -3.90 -8.15 11.45
N GLY A 50 -4.87 -8.88 10.92
CA GLY A 50 -6.16 -9.08 11.54
C GLY A 50 -7.07 -9.91 10.66
N TYR A 51 -8.33 -9.92 11.03
CA TYR A 51 -9.35 -10.74 10.41
C TYR A 51 -10.36 -9.86 9.71
N ILE A 52 -10.69 -10.19 8.47
CA ILE A 52 -11.74 -9.50 7.72
C ILE A 52 -13.10 -10.04 8.13
N ILE A 53 -14.10 -9.16 8.21
CA ILE A 53 -15.48 -9.50 8.51
C ILE A 53 -16.35 -8.90 7.41
N LEU A 54 -17.03 -9.77 6.67
CA LEU A 54 -17.93 -9.38 5.60
C LEU A 54 -19.36 -9.34 6.15
N THR A 55 -20.04 -8.21 5.92
CA THR A 55 -21.45 -8.05 6.27
C THR A 55 -22.29 -7.76 5.02
N ASP A 56 -23.58 -7.53 5.21
CA ASP A 56 -24.52 -7.21 4.13
C ASP A 56 -24.33 -5.84 3.51
N SER A 57 -23.73 -4.89 4.24
CA SER A 57 -23.49 -3.54 3.75
C SER A 57 -22.03 -3.10 3.81
N ASP A 58 -21.26 -3.66 4.74
CA ASP A 58 -19.96 -3.13 5.13
C ASP A 58 -18.90 -4.22 5.32
N VAL A 59 -17.65 -3.80 5.26
CA VAL A 59 -16.50 -4.64 5.56
C VAL A 59 -15.81 -4.10 6.81
N PHE A 60 -15.50 -5.00 7.73
CA PHE A 60 -14.78 -4.65 8.95
C PHE A 60 -13.46 -5.42 9.04
N PHE A 61 -12.59 -4.89 9.88
CA PHE A 61 -11.32 -5.47 10.26
C PHE A 61 -11.27 -5.57 11.78
N ALA A 62 -10.95 -6.75 12.29
CA ALA A 62 -10.63 -6.97 13.70
C ALA A 62 -9.12 -7.15 13.84
N ALA A 63 -8.46 -6.24 14.58
CA ALA A 63 -7.02 -6.29 14.77
C ALA A 63 -6.58 -7.56 15.51
N GLU A 64 -5.56 -8.26 15.02
CA GLU A 64 -5.04 -9.48 15.67
C GLU A 64 -4.25 -9.14 16.94
N ASN A 65 -3.46 -8.06 16.91
CA ASN A 65 -2.53 -7.69 17.97
C ASN A 65 -2.59 -6.19 18.27
N ASP A 66 -2.21 -5.83 19.50
CA ASP A 66 -1.91 -4.44 19.85
C ASP A 66 -0.83 -3.85 18.93
N SER A 67 -1.07 -2.63 18.50
CA SER A 67 -0.15 -1.84 17.70
C SER A 67 -0.13 -0.40 18.20
N LYS A 68 0.70 0.45 17.59
CA LYS A 68 0.72 1.88 17.93
C LYS A 68 -0.59 2.60 17.59
N MET A 69 -1.39 2.09 16.65
CA MET A 69 -2.59 2.76 16.14
C MET A 69 -3.89 2.03 16.48
N LEU A 70 -3.86 0.72 16.67
CA LEU A 70 -5.01 -0.14 16.97
C LEU A 70 -4.72 -0.96 18.22
N SER A 71 -5.72 -1.08 19.09
CA SER A 71 -5.70 -2.04 20.19
C SER A 71 -6.00 -3.46 19.67
N GLU A 72 -5.61 -4.46 20.44
CA GLU A 72 -5.93 -5.87 20.20
C GLU A 72 -7.44 -6.04 20.06
N LYS A 73 -7.87 -6.80 19.05
CA LYS A 73 -9.29 -7.11 18.75
C LYS A 73 -10.14 -5.90 18.39
N GLU A 74 -9.53 -4.74 18.21
CA GLU A 74 -10.28 -3.55 17.90
C GLU A 74 -10.96 -3.66 16.53
N LEU A 75 -12.25 -3.32 16.52
CA LEU A 75 -13.09 -3.35 15.33
C LEU A 75 -13.02 -2.02 14.59
N VAL A 76 -12.62 -2.09 13.32
CA VAL A 76 -12.51 -0.95 12.42
C VAL A 76 -13.38 -1.20 11.19
N LYS A 77 -14.23 -0.25 10.83
CA LYS A 77 -14.96 -0.26 9.56
C LYS A 77 -14.03 0.19 8.43
N LEU A 78 -13.99 -0.57 7.35
CA LEU A 78 -13.13 -0.28 6.20
C LEU A 78 -13.87 0.56 5.17
N ASN A 79 -13.30 1.72 4.82
CA ASN A 79 -13.66 2.45 3.63
C ASN A 79 -12.77 1.97 2.46
N LEU A 80 -13.40 1.32 1.50
CA LEU A 80 -12.73 0.64 0.38
C LEU A 80 -12.82 1.42 -0.94
N GLU A 81 -13.33 2.66 -0.94
CA GLU A 81 -13.52 3.46 -2.15
C GLU A 81 -12.26 3.59 -3.02
N ASN A 82 -11.08 3.61 -2.39
CA ASN A 82 -9.79 3.72 -3.08
C ASN A 82 -8.96 2.43 -3.05
N CYS A 83 -9.52 1.32 -2.56
CA CYS A 83 -8.84 0.03 -2.47
C CYS A 83 -9.34 -0.89 -3.59
N ALA A 84 -8.43 -1.60 -4.25
CA ALA A 84 -8.77 -2.67 -5.18
C ALA A 84 -9.25 -3.92 -4.41
N PHE A 85 -10.46 -3.84 -3.84
CA PHE A 85 -11.08 -4.93 -3.08
C PHE A 85 -12.15 -5.63 -3.92
N VAL A 86 -12.04 -6.95 -4.05
CA VAL A 86 -13.04 -7.82 -4.70
C VAL A 86 -13.58 -8.76 -3.64
N SER A 87 -14.83 -8.56 -3.21
CA SER A 87 -15.41 -9.29 -2.07
C SER A 87 -15.38 -10.80 -2.21
N ASP A 88 -15.53 -11.31 -3.44
CA ASP A 88 -15.61 -12.75 -3.73
C ASP A 88 -14.27 -13.49 -3.48
N ASP A 89 -13.15 -12.75 -3.38
CA ASP A 89 -11.83 -13.31 -3.07
C ASP A 89 -11.62 -13.53 -1.55
N PHE A 90 -12.55 -13.03 -0.73
CA PHE A 90 -12.48 -13.03 0.73
C PHE A 90 -13.69 -13.70 1.37
N SER A 91 -13.48 -14.22 2.57
CA SER A 91 -14.48 -14.77 3.47
C SER A 91 -14.31 -14.17 4.85
N THR A 92 -15.39 -14.05 5.64
CA THR A 92 -15.25 -13.68 7.05
C THR A 92 -14.32 -14.65 7.77
N GLY A 93 -13.42 -14.09 8.57
CA GLY A 93 -12.39 -14.84 9.28
C GLY A 93 -11.08 -14.98 8.51
N ASP A 94 -11.03 -14.64 7.21
CA ASP A 94 -9.76 -14.60 6.49
C ASP A 94 -8.76 -13.69 7.19
N ARG A 95 -7.53 -14.19 7.32
CA ARG A 95 -6.44 -13.42 7.89
C ARG A 95 -5.84 -12.55 6.80
N VAL A 96 -5.82 -11.25 7.04
CA VAL A 96 -5.42 -10.23 6.06
C VAL A 96 -4.35 -9.31 6.64
N ARG A 97 -3.57 -8.72 5.74
CA ARG A 97 -2.72 -7.55 6.00
C ARG A 97 -3.34 -6.33 5.35
N ILE A 98 -3.54 -5.26 6.12
CA ILE A 98 -4.12 -4.00 5.63
C ILE A 98 -3.14 -2.84 5.81
N ASN A 99 -2.97 -2.05 4.76
CA ASN A 99 -2.33 -0.74 4.85
C ASN A 99 -3.43 0.33 4.88
N PHE A 100 -3.46 1.13 5.95
CA PHE A 100 -4.40 2.24 6.08
C PHE A 100 -3.79 3.53 5.55
N VAL A 101 -4.57 4.32 4.83
CA VAL A 101 -4.23 5.70 4.48
C VAL A 101 -4.49 6.61 5.68
N THR A 102 -5.71 6.55 6.21
CA THR A 102 -6.15 7.32 7.38
C THR A 102 -7.08 6.51 8.27
N ILE A 103 -7.16 6.88 9.55
CA ILE A 103 -8.13 6.33 10.49
C ILE A 103 -8.83 7.49 11.17
N ALA A 104 -10.15 7.56 11.01
CA ALA A 104 -11.02 8.53 11.66
C ALA A 104 -11.51 8.00 13.01
N ASP A 105 -11.44 8.86 14.03
CA ASP A 105 -11.86 8.54 15.41
C ASP A 105 -13.39 8.64 15.57
N LEU A 106 -14.09 7.69 14.93
CA LEU A 106 -15.54 7.47 15.00
C LEU A 106 -15.85 6.19 15.79
N SER A 107 -17.12 5.88 16.02
CA SER A 107 -17.54 4.66 16.72
C SER A 107 -18.49 3.81 15.86
N PRO A 108 -18.03 2.69 15.28
CA PRO A 108 -16.65 2.19 15.29
C PRO A 108 -15.73 3.10 14.45
N ARG A 109 -14.41 2.99 14.64
CA ARG A 109 -13.45 3.77 13.84
C ARG A 109 -13.60 3.40 12.38
N ILE A 110 -13.40 4.38 11.49
CA ILE A 110 -13.49 4.18 10.05
C ILE A 110 -12.11 4.43 9.46
N ALA A 111 -11.60 3.52 8.65
CA ALA A 111 -10.28 3.63 8.05
C ALA A 111 -10.36 3.61 6.52
N ASP A 112 -9.71 4.59 5.89
CA ASP A 112 -9.45 4.55 4.45
C ASP A 112 -8.35 3.54 4.17
N VAL A 113 -8.61 2.64 3.24
CA VAL A 113 -7.69 1.54 2.94
C VAL A 113 -6.92 1.80 1.65
N ASP A 114 -5.61 1.63 1.71
CA ASP A 114 -4.72 1.67 0.55
C ASP A 114 -4.68 0.29 -0.14
N SER A 115 -4.43 -0.76 0.64
CA SER A 115 -4.29 -2.12 0.15
C SER A 115 -4.73 -3.16 1.19
N ILE A 116 -5.27 -4.27 0.69
CA ILE A 116 -5.63 -5.46 1.46
C ILE A 116 -4.99 -6.68 0.78
N GLU A 117 -4.23 -7.44 1.55
CA GLU A 117 -3.62 -8.69 1.10
C GLU A 117 -4.15 -9.84 1.96
N LYS A 118 -4.72 -10.87 1.33
CA LYS A 118 -5.04 -12.12 2.01
C LYS A 118 -3.76 -12.89 2.32
N ILE A 119 -3.52 -13.15 3.60
CA ILE A 119 -2.38 -13.96 4.06
C ILE A 119 -2.73 -15.43 3.96
N GLU A 120 -3.84 -15.83 4.56
CA GLU A 120 -4.33 -17.21 4.57
C GLU A 120 -5.84 -17.26 4.82
N ALA A 121 -6.45 -18.38 4.46
CA ALA A 121 -7.84 -18.63 4.84
C ALA A 121 -7.92 -18.82 6.36
N GLY A 122 -8.78 -18.07 7.02
CA GLY A 122 -8.99 -18.17 8.45
C GLY A 122 -10.40 -18.65 8.79
N ASP A 123 -10.64 -18.85 10.08
CA ASP A 123 -11.93 -19.29 10.61
C ASP A 123 -12.59 -18.13 11.37
N VAL A 124 -13.92 -18.02 11.26
CA VAL A 124 -14.72 -17.08 12.04
C VAL A 124 -14.48 -17.25 13.54
N SER A 125 -14.13 -18.45 14.01
CA SER A 125 -13.78 -18.72 15.41
C SER A 125 -12.53 -17.97 15.89
N ASN A 126 -11.72 -17.42 14.99
CA ASN A 126 -10.56 -16.59 15.34
C ASN A 126 -10.95 -15.15 15.69
N ILE A 127 -12.18 -14.74 15.35
CA ILE A 127 -12.73 -13.44 15.70
C ILE A 127 -13.37 -13.55 17.08
N ASP A 128 -13.12 -12.55 17.93
CA ASP A 128 -13.70 -12.50 19.27
C ASP A 128 -15.24 -12.52 19.21
N GLU A 129 -15.87 -13.34 20.06
CA GLU A 129 -17.32 -13.47 20.13
C GLU A 129 -17.98 -12.12 20.47
N GLU A 130 -17.35 -11.28 21.30
CA GLU A 130 -17.88 -9.95 21.66
C GLU A 130 -17.98 -9.04 20.42
N VAL A 131 -17.04 -9.13 19.48
CA VAL A 131 -17.06 -8.37 18.22
C VAL A 131 -18.21 -8.85 17.34
N ILE A 132 -18.39 -10.17 17.24
CA ILE A 132 -19.47 -10.79 16.46
C ILE A 132 -20.85 -10.44 17.03
N GLU A 133 -21.00 -10.50 18.35
CA GLU A 133 -22.23 -10.12 19.04
C GLU A 133 -22.55 -8.64 18.85
N TRP A 134 -21.56 -7.76 19.03
CA TRP A 134 -21.74 -6.32 18.82
C TRP A 134 -22.23 -6.00 17.41
N LEU A 135 -21.67 -6.64 16.37
CA LEU A 135 -22.11 -6.47 14.99
C LEU A 135 -23.57 -6.90 14.79
N LYS A 136 -23.97 -8.04 15.37
CA LYS A 136 -25.35 -8.52 15.32
C LYS A 136 -26.31 -7.58 16.05
N GLU A 137 -25.92 -7.04 17.21
CA GLU A 137 -26.71 -6.06 17.97
C GLU A 137 -26.92 -4.76 17.19
N LYS A 138 -25.95 -4.37 16.36
CA LYS A 138 -26.08 -3.23 15.43
C LYS A 138 -26.91 -3.55 14.18
N GLY A 139 -27.35 -4.79 14.02
CA GLY A 139 -28.21 -5.23 12.93
C GLY A 139 -27.47 -5.72 11.69
N TYR A 140 -26.15 -5.88 11.74
CA TYR A 140 -25.39 -6.42 10.63
C TYR A 140 -25.60 -7.93 10.49
N LYS A 141 -25.69 -8.40 9.24
CA LYS A 141 -25.69 -9.81 8.92
C LYS A 141 -24.31 -10.22 8.40
N ILE A 142 -23.64 -11.09 9.15
CA ILE A 142 -22.29 -11.58 8.85
C ILE A 142 -22.37 -12.79 7.90
N TYR A 143 -21.45 -12.88 6.93
CA TYR A 143 -21.39 -13.94 5.91
C TYR A 143 -20.14 -14.78 5.98
#